data_AF-A0A0W1EDR9-F1
#
_entry.id   AF-A0A0W1EDR9-F1
#
_cell.length_a   1.000
_cell.length_b   1.000
_cell.length_c   1.000
_cell.angle_alpha   90.00
_cell.angle_beta   90.00
_cell.angle_gamma   90.00
#
_symmetry.space_group_name_H-M   'P 1'
#
loop_
_entity.id
_entity.type
_entity.pdbx_description
1 polymer ?
#
loop_
_entity_poly.entity_id
_entity_poly.type
_entity_poly.pdbx_seq_one_letter_code
_entity_poly.pdbx_strand_id
1 'polypeptide(L)'
;MTGRIALARRKLASARRLGGRRVLLVAEASLLLLAARIAVALLPFRRVARWLGTPVSPAALPPPTPRDRPDDRATLVSWAVRFAVGRLPVETVCLPQAMAARAMLKRRGIAATLHLGVWRDHKAAVEADPDTPPAHAWLEASGQRITGYPVDPALVEVAAFV
;
A
#
# COMPACT_ATOMS: atom_id res chain seq x y z
N MET A 1 23.36 15.56 17.53
CA MET A 1 23.36 15.22 16.08
C MET A 1 23.94 13.83 15.75
N THR A 2 24.02 12.90 16.71
CA THR A 2 24.79 11.63 16.59
C THR A 2 23.91 10.40 16.32
N GLY A 3 22.58 10.49 16.54
CA GLY A 3 21.66 9.34 16.46
C GLY A 3 21.26 8.91 15.04
N ARG A 4 21.28 9.82 14.05
CA ARG A 4 20.82 9.54 12.67
C ARG A 4 21.79 8.62 11.89
N ILE A 5 23.09 8.70 12.19
CA ILE A 5 24.15 7.93 11.51
C ILE A 5 24.20 6.48 12.05
N ALA A 6 23.96 6.29 13.36
CA ALA A 6 23.90 4.97 13.98
C ALA A 6 22.69 4.14 13.49
N LEU A 7 21.53 4.80 13.31
CA LEU A 7 20.33 4.21 12.70
C LEU A 7 20.57 3.81 11.23
N ALA A 8 21.29 4.62 10.46
CA ALA A 8 21.65 4.30 9.07
C ALA A 8 22.59 3.08 8.98
N ARG A 9 23.61 2.98 9.86
CA ARG A 9 24.55 1.83 9.90
C ARG A 9 23.87 0.52 10.32
N ARG A 10 22.93 0.57 11.29
CA ARG A 10 22.18 -0.61 11.74
C ARG A 10 21.17 -1.09 10.68
N LYS A 11 20.60 -0.15 9.90
CA LYS A 11 19.74 -0.45 8.73
C LYS A 11 20.51 -1.14 7.60
N LEU A 12 21.75 -0.72 7.32
CA LEU A 12 22.65 -1.38 6.35
C LEU A 12 23.06 -2.80 6.78
N ALA A 13 23.29 -3.03 8.08
CA ALA A 13 23.59 -4.37 8.59
C ALA A 13 22.40 -5.34 8.48
N SER A 14 21.16 -4.85 8.63
CA SER A 14 19.94 -5.64 8.43
C SER A 14 19.72 -5.97 6.94
N ALA A 15 20.11 -5.07 6.03
CA ALA A 15 20.11 -5.31 4.59
C ALA A 15 21.06 -6.45 4.19
N ARG A 16 22.19 -6.64 4.88
CA ARG A 16 23.15 -7.74 4.59
C ARG A 16 22.62 -9.15 4.90
N ARG A 17 21.59 -9.29 5.74
CA ARG A 17 20.94 -10.59 6.05
C ARG A 17 19.83 -10.98 5.08
N LEU A 18 19.44 -10.04 4.21
CA LEU A 18 18.46 -10.24 3.17
C LEU A 18 19.25 -10.39 1.88
N GLY A 19 19.20 -11.55 1.20
CA GLY A 19 19.92 -11.71 -0.08
C GLY A 19 19.65 -10.54 -1.03
N GLY A 20 20.60 -10.18 -1.90
CA GLY A 20 20.60 -8.90 -2.64
C GLY A 20 19.28 -8.52 -3.32
N ARG A 21 18.53 -9.52 -3.81
CA ARG A 21 17.18 -9.35 -4.38
C ARG A 21 16.16 -8.74 -3.41
N ARG A 22 16.20 -9.11 -2.12
CA ARG A 22 15.32 -8.56 -1.08
C ARG A 22 15.69 -7.13 -0.72
N VAL A 23 16.98 -6.80 -0.73
CA VAL A 23 17.45 -5.40 -0.52
C VAL A 23 16.94 -4.50 -1.63
N LEU A 24 17.05 -4.94 -2.89
CA LEU A 24 16.54 -4.20 -4.04
C LEU A 24 15.02 -4.01 -3.97
N LEU A 25 14.27 -5.05 -3.55
CA LEU A 25 12.82 -4.94 -3.35
C LEU A 25 12.44 -3.90 -2.31
N VAL A 26 13.13 -3.88 -1.17
CA VAL A 26 12.88 -2.90 -0.10
C VAL A 26 13.28 -1.49 -0.55
N ALA A 27 14.38 -1.35 -1.29
CA ALA A 27 14.80 -0.06 -1.84
C ALA A 27 13.77 0.47 -2.84
N GLU A 28 13.29 -0.38 -3.75
CA GLU A 28 12.21 -0.05 -4.69
C GLU A 28 10.94 0.37 -3.94
N ALA A 29 10.50 -0.42 -2.95
CA ALA A 29 9.34 -0.11 -2.13
C ALA A 29 9.50 1.23 -1.39
N SER A 30 10.67 1.48 -0.81
CA SER A 30 10.95 2.72 -0.07
C SER A 30 10.90 3.96 -0.98
N LEU A 31 11.49 3.85 -2.17
CA LEU A 31 11.50 4.94 -3.15
C LEU A 31 10.09 5.25 -3.65
N LEU A 32 9.33 4.22 -4.03
CA LEU A 32 7.96 4.38 -4.51
C LEU A 32 7.02 4.89 -3.41
N LEU A 33 7.19 4.44 -2.17
CA LEU A 33 6.40 4.89 -1.03
C LEU A 33 6.65 6.37 -0.72
N LEU A 34 7.91 6.81 -0.77
CA LEU A 34 8.26 8.22 -0.63
C LEU A 34 7.67 9.06 -1.77
N ALA A 35 7.81 8.61 -3.02
CA ALA A 35 7.25 9.29 -4.18
C ALA A 35 5.72 9.38 -4.10
N ALA A 36 5.04 8.30 -3.72
CA ALA A 36 3.59 8.27 -3.55
C ALA A 36 3.13 9.18 -2.41
N ARG A 37 3.88 9.25 -1.30
CA ARG A 37 3.58 10.18 -0.20
C ARG A 37 3.70 11.64 -0.66
N ILE A 38 4.79 11.99 -1.35
CA ILE A 38 5.01 13.34 -1.88
C ILE A 38 3.91 13.69 -2.87
N ALA A 39 3.55 12.76 -3.76
CA ALA A 39 2.45 12.93 -4.70
C ALA A 39 1.12 13.24 -4.01
N VAL A 40 0.72 12.45 -3.01
CA VAL A 40 -0.53 12.64 -2.29
C VAL A 40 -0.53 13.94 -1.48
N ALA A 41 0.63 14.35 -0.95
CA ALA A 41 0.75 15.59 -0.18
C ALA A 41 0.74 16.86 -1.06
N LEU A 42 1.30 16.81 -2.26
CA LEU A 42 1.54 18.01 -3.09
C LEU A 42 0.59 18.16 -4.27
N LEU A 43 -0.04 17.07 -4.73
CA LEU A 43 -0.86 17.09 -5.94
C LEU A 43 -2.35 17.00 -5.58
N PRO A 44 -3.22 17.68 -6.35
CA PRO A 44 -4.65 17.51 -6.20
C PRO A 44 -5.02 16.05 -6.52
N PHE A 45 -6.00 15.51 -5.79
CA PHE A 45 -6.41 14.10 -5.91
C PHE A 45 -6.72 13.70 -7.35
N ARG A 46 -7.26 14.60 -8.18
CA ARG A 46 -7.51 14.35 -9.62
C ARG A 46 -6.26 13.91 -10.40
N ARG A 47 -5.07 14.39 -10.03
CA ARG A 47 -3.80 13.97 -10.65
C ARG A 47 -3.34 12.62 -10.10
N VAL A 48 -3.46 12.43 -8.79
CA VAL A 48 -3.14 11.16 -8.12
C VAL A 48 -4.01 10.02 -8.65
N ALA A 49 -5.31 10.27 -8.84
CA ALA A 49 -6.29 9.32 -9.35
C ALA A 49 -5.90 8.72 -10.71
N ARG A 50 -5.24 9.51 -11.58
CA ARG A 50 -4.73 9.02 -12.88
C ARG A 50 -3.66 7.95 -12.75
N TRP A 51 -2.97 7.89 -11.61
CA TRP A 51 -1.97 6.86 -11.33
C TRP A 51 -2.55 5.65 -10.59
N LEU A 52 -3.78 5.76 -10.07
CA LEU A 52 -4.46 4.66 -9.40
C LEU A 52 -4.94 3.60 -10.38
N GLY A 53 -5.15 3.94 -11.65
CA GLY A 53 -5.61 3.01 -12.70
C GLY A 53 -6.86 3.53 -13.40
N THR A 54 -7.52 2.64 -14.13
CA THR A 54 -8.81 2.94 -14.75
C THR A 54 -9.90 2.76 -13.70
N PRO A 55 -10.72 3.78 -13.41
CA PRO A 55 -11.80 3.65 -12.46
C PRO A 55 -12.84 2.65 -12.99
N VAL A 56 -13.27 1.74 -12.12
CA VAL A 56 -14.31 0.75 -12.39
C VAL A 56 -15.31 0.75 -11.25
N SER A 57 -16.55 0.37 -11.55
CA SER A 57 -17.55 0.16 -10.51
C SER A 57 -17.15 -1.04 -9.66
N PRO A 58 -17.13 -0.93 -8.31
CA PRO A 58 -16.89 -2.07 -7.44
C PRO A 58 -17.83 -3.26 -7.74
N ALA A 59 -19.10 -2.97 -8.08
CA ALA A 59 -20.08 -3.99 -8.44
C ALA A 59 -19.79 -4.72 -9.76
N ALA A 60 -18.94 -4.14 -10.62
CA ALA A 60 -18.54 -4.74 -11.89
C ALA A 60 -17.26 -5.59 -11.78
N LEU A 61 -16.60 -5.61 -10.61
CA LEU A 61 -15.42 -6.44 -10.41
C LEU A 61 -15.85 -7.92 -10.30
N PRO A 62 -15.11 -8.83 -10.95
CA PRO A 62 -15.33 -10.25 -10.73
C PRO A 62 -15.03 -10.60 -9.27
N PRO A 63 -15.76 -11.57 -8.68
CA PRO A 63 -15.43 -12.04 -7.34
C PRO A 63 -13.98 -12.53 -7.32
N PRO A 64 -13.24 -12.31 -6.22
CA PRO A 64 -11.86 -12.77 -6.12
C PRO A 64 -11.82 -14.28 -6.33
N THR A 65 -11.19 -14.72 -7.41
CA THR A 65 -10.99 -16.14 -7.68
C THR A 65 -10.03 -16.70 -6.63
N PRO A 66 -10.47 -17.68 -5.81
CA PRO A 66 -9.57 -18.37 -4.90
C PRO A 66 -8.44 -18.99 -5.71
N ARG A 67 -7.20 -18.80 -5.27
CA ARG A 67 -6.05 -19.53 -5.82
C ARG A 67 -5.59 -20.56 -4.80
N ASP A 68 -5.32 -21.76 -5.27
CA ASP A 68 -4.76 -22.85 -4.45
C ASP A 68 -3.40 -22.48 -3.86
N ARG A 69 -2.65 -21.61 -4.55
CA ARG A 69 -1.35 -21.11 -4.08
C ARG A 69 -1.22 -19.59 -4.27
N PRO A 70 -0.65 -18.89 -3.26
CA PRO A 70 -0.30 -17.49 -3.39
C PRO A 70 0.77 -17.30 -4.47
N ASP A 71 0.70 -16.18 -5.19
CA ASP A 71 1.76 -15.72 -6.09
C ASP A 71 2.92 -15.16 -5.26
N ASP A 72 4.04 -15.89 -5.24
CA ASP A 72 5.26 -15.55 -4.51
C ASP A 72 5.75 -14.12 -4.79
N ARG A 73 5.57 -13.62 -6.02
CA ARG A 73 6.01 -12.27 -6.39
C ARG A 73 5.13 -11.23 -5.73
N ALA A 74 3.82 -11.45 -5.68
CA ALA A 74 2.88 -10.57 -4.98
C ALA A 74 3.11 -10.61 -3.47
N THR A 75 3.38 -11.79 -2.90
CA THR A 75 3.77 -11.94 -1.49
C THR A 75 5.04 -11.16 -1.17
N LEU A 76 6.07 -11.25 -2.03
CA LEU A 76 7.32 -10.49 -1.86
C LEU A 76 7.11 -8.97 -1.93
N VAL A 77 6.20 -8.49 -2.79
CA VAL A 77 5.86 -7.06 -2.86
C VAL A 77 5.14 -6.63 -1.57
N SER A 78 4.12 -7.36 -1.12
CA SER A 78 3.43 -7.07 0.14
C SER A 78 4.43 -6.99 1.31
N TRP A 79 5.31 -7.98 1.41
CA TRP A 79 6.37 -7.99 2.42
C TRP A 79 7.28 -6.77 2.31
N ALA A 80 7.78 -6.44 1.11
CA ALA A 80 8.72 -5.34 0.91
C ALA A 80 8.12 -3.98 1.29
N VAL A 81 6.86 -3.75 0.94
CA VAL A 81 6.13 -2.52 1.27
C VAL A 81 5.91 -2.43 2.78
N ARG A 82 5.38 -3.48 3.43
CA ARG A 82 5.21 -3.52 4.90
C ARG A 82 6.54 -3.31 5.64
N PHE A 83 7.61 -3.91 5.13
CA PHE A 83 8.95 -3.77 5.70
C PHE A 83 9.53 -2.37 5.54
N ALA A 84 9.24 -1.69 4.43
CA ALA A 84 9.64 -0.31 4.17
C ALA A 84 8.84 0.68 5.05
N VAL A 85 7.52 0.48 5.16
CA VAL A 85 6.62 1.25 6.04
C VAL A 85 7.17 1.31 7.46
N GLY A 86 7.49 0.17 8.07
CA GLY A 86 8.04 0.11 9.44
C GLY A 86 9.44 0.72 9.61
N ARG A 87 10.09 1.18 8.52
CA ARG A 87 11.43 1.80 8.55
C ARG A 87 11.44 3.28 8.24
N LEU A 88 10.35 3.80 7.66
CA LEU A 88 10.24 5.21 7.36
C LEU A 88 9.87 5.96 8.65
N PRO A 89 10.51 7.11 8.93
CA PRO A 89 10.26 7.89 10.14
C PRO A 89 8.95 8.70 10.08
N VAL A 90 8.07 8.38 9.13
CA VAL A 90 6.81 9.07 8.88
C VAL A 90 5.68 8.06 8.87
N GLU A 91 4.56 8.41 9.47
CA GLU A 91 3.36 7.59 9.46
C GLU A 91 2.85 7.47 8.02
N THR A 92 2.83 6.24 7.49
CA THR A 92 2.48 6.02 6.09
C THR A 92 1.02 5.67 5.97
N VAL A 93 0.24 6.64 5.48
CA VAL A 93 -1.17 6.47 5.13
C VAL A 93 -1.37 5.38 4.07
N CYS A 94 -2.54 4.75 4.11
CA CYS A 94 -2.87 3.54 3.36
C CYS A 94 -2.78 3.73 1.83
N LEU A 95 -3.17 4.92 1.33
CA LEU A 95 -3.17 5.23 -0.10
C LEU A 95 -1.75 5.19 -0.74
N PRO A 96 -0.74 5.90 -0.22
CA PRO A 96 0.65 5.75 -0.67
C PRO A 96 1.18 4.31 -0.64
N GLN A 97 0.80 3.51 0.36
CA GLN A 97 1.20 2.09 0.40
C GLN A 97 0.60 1.31 -0.77
N ALA A 98 -0.71 1.48 -1.02
CA ALA A 98 -1.40 0.83 -2.13
C ALA A 98 -0.84 1.29 -3.49
N MET A 99 -0.53 2.58 -3.66
CA MET A 99 0.10 3.12 -4.86
C MET A 99 1.49 2.51 -5.11
N ALA A 100 2.33 2.45 -4.07
CA ALA A 100 3.68 1.89 -4.19
C ALA A 100 3.64 0.39 -4.51
N ALA A 101 2.81 -0.38 -3.79
CA ALA A 101 2.62 -1.80 -4.03
C ALA A 101 2.10 -2.07 -5.45
N ARG A 102 1.08 -1.31 -5.91
CA ARG A 102 0.55 -1.42 -7.27
C ARG A 102 1.60 -1.16 -8.34
N ALA A 103 2.42 -0.12 -8.17
CA ALA A 103 3.51 0.17 -9.11
C ALA A 103 4.52 -0.98 -9.20
N MET A 104 4.87 -1.60 -8.05
CA MET A 104 5.74 -2.77 -8.02
C MET A 104 5.10 -4.00 -8.70
N LEU A 105 3.81 -4.24 -8.48
CA LEU A 105 3.07 -5.35 -9.09
C LEU A 105 2.94 -5.17 -10.61
N LYS A 106 2.62 -3.94 -11.06
CA LYS A 106 2.54 -3.59 -12.48
C LYS A 106 3.87 -3.85 -13.21
N ARG A 107 5.00 -3.47 -12.61
CA ARG A 107 6.35 -3.77 -13.14
C ARG A 107 6.65 -5.27 -13.29
N ARG A 108 5.91 -6.11 -12.56
CA ARG A 108 6.05 -7.58 -12.56
C ARG A 108 4.98 -8.27 -13.41
N GLY A 109 4.16 -7.50 -14.13
CA GLY A 109 3.08 -8.02 -14.96
C GLY A 109 1.91 -8.59 -14.16
N ILE A 110 1.76 -8.19 -12.89
CA ILE A 110 0.70 -8.71 -12.01
C ILE A 110 -0.43 -7.69 -11.96
N ALA A 111 -1.61 -8.11 -12.41
CA ALA A 111 -2.82 -7.31 -12.30
C ALA A 111 -3.21 -7.13 -10.83
N ALA A 112 -3.59 -5.90 -10.48
CA ALA A 112 -3.94 -5.53 -9.12
C ALA A 112 -5.13 -4.58 -9.12
N THR A 113 -6.03 -4.78 -8.16
CA THR A 113 -7.21 -3.95 -7.95
C THR A 113 -6.98 -3.10 -6.71
N LEU A 114 -7.01 -1.78 -6.86
CA LEU A 114 -6.92 -0.84 -5.75
C LEU A 114 -8.31 -0.36 -5.43
N HIS A 115 -8.67 -0.42 -4.16
CA HIS A 115 -9.99 -0.07 -3.66
C HIS A 115 -9.88 1.14 -2.74
N LEU A 116 -10.88 2.01 -2.79
CA LEU A 116 -11.05 3.14 -1.90
C LEU A 116 -12.38 3.02 -1.18
N GLY A 117 -12.36 3.19 0.13
CA GLY A 117 -13.55 3.20 0.95
C GLY A 117 -13.60 4.40 1.88
N VAL A 118 -14.82 4.74 2.29
CA VAL A 118 -15.11 5.77 3.31
C VAL A 118 -16.01 5.17 4.38
N TRP A 119 -15.99 5.74 5.57
CA TRP A 119 -16.82 5.25 6.66
C TRP A 119 -18.31 5.54 6.40
N ARG A 120 -19.19 4.57 6.71
CA ARG A 120 -20.65 4.81 6.75
C ARG A 120 -20.98 5.96 7.69
N ASP A 121 -20.35 5.95 8.87
CA ASP A 121 -20.40 7.01 9.85
C ASP A 121 -18.98 7.26 10.37
N HIS A 122 -18.34 8.31 9.85
CA HIS A 122 -16.98 8.67 10.27
C HIS A 122 -16.94 9.24 11.69
N LYS A 123 -18.04 9.86 12.17
CA LYS A 123 -18.08 10.37 13.55
C LYS A 123 -18.05 9.21 14.53
N ALA A 124 -18.90 8.20 14.33
CA ALA A 124 -18.90 7.00 15.15
C ALA A 124 -17.55 6.27 15.11
N ALA A 125 -16.89 6.25 13.94
CA ALA A 125 -15.56 5.65 13.81
C ALA A 125 -14.49 6.43 14.61
N VAL A 126 -14.53 7.78 14.58
CA VAL A 126 -13.63 8.65 15.36
C VAL A 126 -13.91 8.56 16.86
N GLU A 127 -15.17 8.34 17.27
CA GLU A 127 -15.51 8.09 18.68
C GLU A 127 -14.88 6.79 19.21
N ALA A 128 -14.79 5.75 18.37
CA ALA A 128 -14.12 4.50 18.73
C ALA A 128 -12.60 4.59 18.67
N ASP A 129 -12.05 5.28 17.66
CA ASP A 129 -10.62 5.54 17.49
C ASP A 129 -10.40 6.97 16.94
N PRO A 130 -9.94 7.92 17.77
CA PRO A 130 -9.77 9.32 17.39
C PRO A 130 -8.85 9.57 16.19
N ASP A 131 -7.94 8.65 15.91
CA ASP A 131 -6.98 8.76 14.80
C ASP A 131 -7.53 8.15 13.49
N THR A 132 -8.80 7.74 13.48
CA THR A 132 -9.44 7.14 12.31
C THR A 132 -9.44 8.07 11.09
N PRO A 133 -8.78 7.68 9.99
CA PRO A 133 -8.76 8.50 8.78
C PRO A 133 -10.15 8.50 8.11
N PRO A 134 -10.56 9.59 7.43
CA PRO A 134 -11.88 9.69 6.78
C PRO A 134 -12.07 8.71 5.61
N ALA A 135 -10.96 8.18 5.08
CA ALA A 135 -10.97 7.24 3.98
C ALA A 135 -9.86 6.20 4.16
N HIS A 136 -10.09 5.03 3.58
CA HIS A 136 -9.17 3.90 3.58
C HIS A 136 -8.86 3.43 2.17
N ALA A 137 -7.69 2.84 1.99
CA ALA A 137 -7.28 2.27 0.72
C ALA A 137 -6.66 0.89 0.93
N TRP A 138 -7.13 -0.09 0.17
CA TRP A 138 -6.59 -1.44 0.16
C TRP A 138 -6.29 -1.92 -1.25
N LEU A 139 -5.41 -2.91 -1.36
CA LEU A 139 -4.93 -3.43 -2.64
C LEU A 139 -5.00 -4.95 -2.65
N GLU A 140 -5.61 -5.48 -3.70
CA GLU A 140 -5.66 -6.89 -4.01
C GLU A 140 -4.87 -7.20 -5.28
N ALA A 141 -4.24 -8.38 -5.32
CA ALA A 141 -3.59 -8.87 -6.53
C ALA A 141 -3.54 -10.39 -6.52
N SER A 142 -3.87 -11.03 -7.64
CA SER A 142 -3.87 -12.50 -7.76
C SER A 142 -4.65 -13.20 -6.63
N GLY A 143 -5.80 -12.65 -6.22
CA GLY A 143 -6.63 -13.19 -5.12
C GLY A 143 -6.01 -13.03 -3.73
N GLN A 144 -4.96 -12.23 -3.57
CA GLN A 144 -4.27 -11.99 -2.31
C GLN A 144 -4.45 -10.56 -1.81
N ARG A 145 -4.50 -10.43 -0.49
CA ARG A 145 -4.49 -9.17 0.25
C ARG A 145 -3.06 -8.61 0.29
N ILE A 146 -2.81 -7.48 -0.37
CA ILE A 146 -1.45 -6.93 -0.51
C ILE A 146 -1.14 -5.86 0.53
N THR A 147 -1.97 -4.81 0.62
CA THR A 147 -1.83 -3.69 1.57
C THR A 147 -3.18 -3.18 2.02
N GLY A 148 -3.24 -2.51 3.18
CA GLY A 148 -4.47 -1.91 3.69
C GLY A 148 -5.44 -2.89 4.35
N TYR A 149 -4.94 -4.01 4.89
CA TYR A 149 -5.76 -4.98 5.62
C TYR A 149 -5.38 -5.02 7.11
N PRO A 150 -6.34 -5.38 8.00
CA PRO A 150 -7.74 -5.71 7.71
C PRO A 150 -8.56 -4.49 7.23
N VAL A 151 -9.67 -4.75 6.53
CA VAL A 151 -10.64 -3.72 6.10
C VAL A 151 -11.83 -3.79 7.04
N ASP A 152 -12.19 -2.64 7.61
CA ASP A 152 -13.31 -2.54 8.54
C ASP A 152 -14.66 -2.73 7.81
N PRO A 153 -15.61 -3.55 8.34
CA PRO A 153 -16.94 -3.74 7.74
C PRO A 153 -17.79 -2.45 7.64
N ALA A 154 -17.49 -1.44 8.47
CA ALA A 154 -18.15 -0.13 8.44
C ALA A 154 -17.63 0.76 7.31
N LEU A 155 -16.57 0.38 6.59
CA LEU A 155 -16.17 1.03 5.35
C LEU A 155 -17.13 0.64 4.22
N VAL A 156 -17.56 1.64 3.46
CA VAL A 156 -18.25 1.48 2.17
C VAL A 156 -17.24 1.71 1.08
N GLU A 157 -17.08 0.72 0.19
CA GLU A 157 -16.28 0.90 -1.01
C GLU A 157 -16.97 1.87 -1.97
N VAL A 158 -16.25 2.93 -2.35
CA VAL A 158 -16.78 4.00 -3.22
C VAL A 158 -16.15 3.99 -4.60
N ALA A 159 -14.97 3.39 -4.75
CA ALA A 159 -14.29 3.30 -6.03
C ALA A 159 -13.28 2.15 -6.05
N ALA A 160 -13.14 1.53 -7.22
CA ALA A 160 -12.06 0.60 -7.51
C ALA A 160 -11.29 1.02 -8.77
N PHE A 161 -10.04 0.59 -8.88
CA PHE A 161 -9.15 0.90 -9.98
C PHE A 161 -8.40 -0.34 -10.45
N VAL A 162 -8.32 -0.56 -11.77
CA VAL A 162 -7.63 -1.69 -12.45
C VAL A 162 -6.63 -1.22 -13.51
#